data_AF-X1PNL6-F1
#
_entry.id   AF-X1PNL6-F1
#
_cell.length_a   1.000
_cell.length_b   1.000
_cell.length_c   1.000
_cell.angle_alpha   90.00
_cell.angle_beta   90.00
_cell.angle_gamma   90.00
#
_symmetry.space_group_name_H-M   'P 1'
#
loop_
_entity.id
_entity.type
_entity.pdbx_description
1 polymer ?
#
loop_
_entity_poly.entity_id
_entity_poly.type
_entity_poly.pdbx_seq_one_letter_code
_entity_poly.pdbx_strand_id
1 'polypeptide(L)'
;KFRMIDNPGAANALQGDQYIGIQKGGGGGYDNAIFLDDNMFGIAEATREGGDIVVGNLNVVAKVDGDATYNLQWTASLVDVADLKFCDIQTGIRVFYSV
;
A
#
# COMPACT_ATOMS: atom_id res chain seq x y z
N LYS A 1 0.70 11.96 11.96
CA LYS A 1 0.64 10.57 11.44
C LYS A 1 -0.33 10.56 10.28
N PHE A 2 0.05 9.95 9.15
CA PHE A 2 -0.65 10.11 7.86
C PHE A 2 -1.56 8.93 7.52
N ARG A 3 -1.42 7.80 8.24
CA ARG A 3 -2.28 6.61 8.12
C ARG A 3 -3.08 6.44 9.39
N MET A 4 -4.33 6.01 9.30
CA MET A 4 -5.10 5.52 10.45
C MET A 4 -5.61 4.11 10.17
N ILE A 5 -5.48 3.22 11.15
CA ILE A 5 -6.11 1.90 11.14
C ILE A 5 -7.04 1.78 12.33
N ASP A 6 -8.20 1.20 12.06
CA ASP A 6 -9.25 0.91 13.03
C ASP A 6 -9.53 -0.60 13.01
N ASN A 7 -9.37 -1.26 14.15
CA ASN A 7 -9.61 -2.69 14.30
C ASN A 7 -10.63 -2.94 15.42
N PRO A 8 -11.93 -3.06 15.09
CA PRO A 8 -12.96 -3.33 16.09
C PRO A 8 -13.00 -4.80 16.53
N GLY A 9 -12.34 -5.69 15.77
CA GLY A 9 -12.32 -7.14 16.02
C GLY A 9 -11.07 -7.62 16.75
N ALA A 10 -10.79 -8.91 16.66
CA ALA A 10 -9.60 -9.54 17.25
C ALA A 10 -8.29 -8.96 16.70
N ALA A 11 -7.16 -9.21 17.40
CA ALA A 11 -5.84 -8.81 16.93
C ALA A 11 -5.60 -9.28 15.49
N ASN A 12 -5.10 -8.39 14.64
CA ASN A 12 -5.09 -8.59 13.19
C ASN A 12 -3.84 -7.95 12.54
N ALA A 13 -3.50 -8.41 11.35
CA ALA A 13 -2.43 -7.89 10.51
C ALA A 13 -2.67 -8.25 9.03
N LEU A 14 -1.78 -7.83 8.14
CA LEU A 14 -1.80 -8.34 6.76
C LEU A 14 -1.43 -9.82 6.72
N GLN A 15 -2.17 -10.57 5.92
CA GLN A 15 -1.91 -11.99 5.68
C GLN A 15 -1.04 -12.19 4.44
N GLY A 16 0.15 -12.74 4.64
CA GLY A 16 1.11 -13.03 3.60
C GLY A 16 1.69 -11.78 2.94
N ASP A 17 2.74 -12.01 2.16
CA ASP A 17 3.39 -10.96 1.39
C ASP A 17 2.47 -10.40 0.30
N GLN A 18 2.34 -9.08 0.27
CA GLN A 18 1.44 -8.37 -0.65
C GLN A 18 2.14 -7.18 -1.31
N TYR A 19 1.51 -6.64 -2.35
CA TYR A 19 2.07 -5.53 -3.11
C TYR A 19 1.03 -4.47 -3.41
N ILE A 20 1.45 -3.20 -3.36
CA ILE A 20 0.78 -2.13 -4.08
C ILE A 20 1.51 -1.97 -5.41
N GLY A 21 0.79 -2.22 -6.50
CA GLY A 21 1.27 -2.09 -7.86
C GLY A 21 0.90 -0.76 -8.50
N ILE A 22 1.61 -0.42 -9.57
CA ILE A 22 1.39 0.75 -10.40
C ILE A 22 1.19 0.37 -11.87
N GLN A 23 0.25 1.03 -12.53
CA GLN A 23 -0.02 0.90 -13.96
C GLN A 23 0.01 2.30 -14.60
N LYS A 24 0.69 2.42 -15.74
CA LYS A 24 0.66 3.65 -16.56
C LYS A 24 -0.57 3.61 -17.46
N GLY A 25 -1.43 4.61 -17.33
CA GLY A 25 -2.75 4.62 -17.96
C GLY A 25 -3.64 3.50 -17.41
N GLY A 26 -4.64 3.08 -18.18
CA GLY A 26 -5.57 2.00 -17.83
C GLY A 26 -5.36 0.68 -18.58
N GLY A 27 -4.25 0.55 -19.33
CA GLY A 27 -3.95 -0.63 -20.14
C GLY A 27 -2.70 -1.39 -19.66
N GLY A 28 -2.69 -2.72 -19.80
CA GLY A 28 -1.56 -3.58 -19.44
C GLY A 28 -1.56 -4.06 -17.98
N GLY A 29 -0.49 -4.71 -17.54
CA GLY A 29 -0.34 -5.21 -16.17
C GLY A 29 0.16 -4.14 -15.19
N TYR A 30 -0.14 -4.38 -13.91
CA TYR A 30 0.46 -3.65 -12.78
C TYR A 30 1.87 -4.18 -12.52
N ASP A 31 2.82 -3.27 -12.31
CA ASP A 31 4.16 -3.62 -11.83
C ASP A 31 4.21 -3.36 -10.31
N ASN A 32 4.86 -4.23 -9.56
CA ASN A 32 5.00 -4.07 -8.11
C ASN A 32 5.80 -2.80 -7.79
N ALA A 33 5.27 -1.93 -6.92
CA ALA A 33 5.89 -0.66 -6.54
C ALA A 33 6.22 -0.59 -5.04
N ILE A 34 5.31 -1.09 -4.21
CA ILE A 34 5.45 -1.13 -2.75
C ILE A 34 5.31 -2.58 -2.32
N PHE A 35 6.33 -3.12 -1.68
CA PHE A 35 6.25 -4.40 -1.00
C PHE A 35 5.68 -4.21 0.41
N LEU A 36 4.75 -5.07 0.79
CA LEU A 36 4.13 -5.12 2.11
C LEU A 36 4.41 -6.51 2.70
N ASP A 37 5.23 -6.56 3.74
CA ASP A 37 5.58 -7.79 4.44
C ASP A 37 4.35 -8.44 5.11
N ASP A 38 4.36 -9.76 5.21
CA ASP A 38 3.47 -10.48 6.12
C ASP A 38 3.51 -9.91 7.55
N ASN A 39 2.36 -9.90 8.24
CA ASN A 39 2.15 -9.30 9.55
C ASN A 39 2.35 -7.77 9.63
N MET A 40 2.57 -7.08 8.51
CA MET A 40 2.61 -5.61 8.51
C MET A 40 1.28 -5.04 8.99
N PHE A 41 1.34 -3.86 9.62
CA PHE A 41 0.18 -3.20 10.22
C PHE A 41 -0.51 -3.98 11.34
N GLY A 42 0.23 -4.88 12.01
CA GLY A 42 -0.23 -5.56 13.22
C GLY A 42 -0.82 -4.60 14.24
N ILE A 43 -2.05 -4.87 14.66
CA ILE A 43 -2.82 -4.04 15.59
C ILE A 43 -3.59 -4.92 16.57
N ALA A 44 -3.64 -4.48 17.82
CA ALA A 44 -4.37 -5.20 18.87
C ALA A 44 -5.90 -5.14 18.66
N GLU A 45 -6.61 -5.98 19.40
CA GLU A 45 -8.07 -5.97 19.44
C GLU A 45 -8.62 -4.61 19.92
N ALA A 46 -9.77 -4.21 19.39
CA ALA A 46 -10.52 -3.01 19.77
C ALA A 46 -9.65 -1.73 19.83
N THR A 47 -8.70 -1.60 18.89
CA THR A 47 -7.69 -0.54 18.90
C THR A 47 -7.75 0.27 17.62
N ARG A 48 -7.49 1.58 17.75
CA ARG A 48 -7.26 2.50 16.64
C ARG A 48 -5.87 3.11 16.75
N GLU A 49 -5.07 2.99 15.70
CA GLU A 49 -3.69 3.48 15.69
C GLU A 49 -3.38 4.33 14.46
N GLY A 50 -2.66 5.43 14.68
CA GLY A 50 -2.04 6.19 13.61
C GLY A 50 -0.68 5.60 13.22
N GLY A 51 -0.36 5.65 11.93
CA GLY A 51 0.91 5.21 11.37
C GLY A 51 1.60 6.25 10.49
N ASP A 52 2.80 5.90 10.06
CA ASP A 52 3.57 6.67 9.08
C ASP A 52 3.22 6.26 7.65
N ILE A 53 3.71 7.06 6.70
CA ILE A 53 3.57 6.80 5.25
C ILE A 53 4.43 5.60 4.89
N VAL A 54 3.87 4.66 4.14
CA VAL A 54 4.65 3.59 3.50
C VAL A 54 5.20 4.11 2.18
N VAL A 55 6.52 4.02 2.02
CA VAL A 55 7.21 4.42 0.79
C VAL A 55 7.69 3.17 0.08
N GLY A 56 7.34 3.03 -1.19
CA GLY A 56 7.80 1.92 -2.03
C GLY A 56 9.31 1.87 -2.14
N ASN A 57 9.84 0.65 -2.13
CA ASN A 57 11.27 0.34 -2.27
C ASN A 57 11.61 -0.30 -3.63
N LEU A 58 10.62 -0.53 -4.50
CA LEU A 58 10.83 -1.13 -5.82
C LEU A 58 11.02 -0.06 -6.89
N ASN A 59 11.97 -0.27 -7.78
CA ASN A 59 12.21 0.63 -8.90
C ASN A 59 11.15 0.45 -9.97
N VAL A 60 10.37 1.51 -10.23
CA VAL A 60 9.30 1.53 -11.23
C VAL A 60 9.60 2.47 -12.40
N VAL A 61 10.87 2.85 -12.62
CA VAL A 61 11.28 3.79 -13.70
C VAL A 61 10.82 3.36 -15.09
N ALA A 62 10.75 2.05 -15.36
CA ALA A 62 10.27 1.53 -16.63
C ALA A 62 8.75 1.75 -16.84
N LYS A 63 8.00 1.93 -15.76
CA LYS A 63 6.55 2.25 -15.81
C LYS A 63 6.31 3.76 -15.67
N VAL A 64 7.06 4.42 -14.81
CA VAL A 64 6.98 5.86 -14.52
C VAL A 64 8.09 6.59 -15.27
N ASP A 65 7.90 6.72 -16.58
CA ASP A 65 8.88 7.22 -17.55
C ASP A 65 8.46 8.56 -18.21
N GLY A 66 7.37 9.19 -17.75
CA GLY A 66 6.93 10.49 -18.26
C GLY A 66 5.53 10.88 -17.79
N ASP A 67 5.04 12.00 -18.30
CA ASP A 67 3.71 12.50 -17.93
C ASP A 67 2.61 11.54 -18.39
N ALA A 68 1.83 11.04 -17.43
CA ALA A 68 0.68 10.18 -17.68
C ALA A 68 -0.22 10.10 -16.44
N THR A 69 -1.41 9.52 -16.63
CA THR A 69 -2.22 9.02 -15.52
C THR A 69 -1.61 7.72 -15.01
N TYR A 70 -1.54 7.56 -13.69
CA TYR A 70 -1.07 6.34 -13.05
C TYR A 70 -2.15 5.77 -12.14
N ASN A 71 -2.45 4.48 -12.32
CA ASN A 71 -3.36 3.75 -11.45
C ASN A 71 -2.57 2.97 -10.41
N LEU A 72 -3.13 2.86 -9.21
CA LEU A 72 -2.57 2.10 -8.10
C LEU A 72 -3.54 1.00 -7.70
N GLN A 73 -3.01 -0.17 -7.39
CA GLN A 73 -3.80 -1.31 -6.93
C GLN A 73 -3.09 -2.02 -5.81
N TRP A 74 -3.80 -2.33 -4.73
CA TRP A 74 -3.33 -3.28 -3.73
C TRP A 74 -3.75 -4.69 -4.15
N THR A 75 -2.78 -5.53 -4.50
CA THR A 75 -3.02 -6.93 -4.89
C THR A 75 -3.34 -7.79 -3.67
N ALA A 76 -4.32 -8.69 -3.81
CA ALA A 76 -4.87 -9.57 -2.77
C ALA A 76 -5.66 -8.84 -1.67
N SER A 77 -5.08 -7.83 -1.01
CA SER A 77 -5.72 -7.07 0.09
C SER A 77 -6.25 -7.99 1.20
N LEU A 78 -5.43 -8.94 1.64
CA LEU A 78 -5.79 -9.98 2.62
C LEU A 78 -5.31 -9.60 4.03
N VAL A 79 -6.03 -10.10 5.03
CA VAL A 79 -5.74 -9.90 6.46
C VAL A 79 -5.91 -11.23 7.19
N ASP A 80 -5.29 -11.38 8.35
CA ASP A 80 -5.27 -12.65 9.09
C ASP A 80 -6.66 -13.05 9.62
N VAL A 81 -7.50 -12.06 9.91
CA VAL A 81 -8.87 -12.24 10.39
C VAL A 81 -9.88 -11.89 9.28
N ALA A 82 -11.02 -11.29 9.60
CA ALA A 82 -12.11 -11.06 8.65
C ALA A 82 -11.95 -9.74 7.89
N ASP A 83 -11.57 -8.67 8.60
CA ASP A 83 -11.43 -7.33 8.04
C ASP A 83 -10.46 -6.48 8.85
N LEU A 84 -9.84 -5.51 8.17
CA LEU A 84 -9.03 -4.46 8.78
C LEU A 84 -9.35 -3.14 8.09
N LYS A 85 -9.72 -2.11 8.86
CA LYS A 85 -10.18 -0.85 8.29
C LYS A 85 -9.05 0.18 8.24
N PHE A 86 -8.64 0.51 7.03
CA PHE A 86 -7.75 1.64 6.76
C PHE A 86 -8.58 2.91 6.61
N CYS A 87 -8.43 3.84 7.55
CA CYS A 87 -9.03 5.16 7.50
C CYS A 87 -8.03 6.14 6.87
N ASP A 88 -8.52 6.95 5.93
CA ASP A 88 -7.76 8.04 5.32
C ASP A 88 -6.48 7.56 4.59
N ILE A 89 -6.68 6.82 3.49
CA ILE A 89 -5.58 6.35 2.63
C ILE A 89 -5.21 7.46 1.64
N GLN A 90 -3.97 7.93 1.71
CA GLN A 90 -3.36 8.78 0.69
C GLN A 90 -2.24 8.02 -0.02
N THR A 91 -2.15 8.18 -1.33
CA THR A 91 -1.08 7.62 -2.17
C THR A 91 -0.45 8.71 -3.03
N GLY A 92 0.80 8.51 -3.47
CA GLY A 92 1.51 9.47 -4.31
C GLY A 92 2.80 8.89 -4.91
N ILE A 93 3.32 9.54 -5.95
CA ILE A 93 4.56 9.17 -6.64
C ILE A 93 5.68 10.10 -6.18
N ARG A 94 6.84 9.54 -5.83
CA ARG A 94 8.06 10.28 -5.54
C ARG A 94 9.04 10.12 -6.70
N VAL A 95 9.36 11.22 -7.37
CA VAL A 95 10.29 11.25 -8.50
C VAL A 95 11.62 11.88 -8.06
N PHE A 96 12.71 11.14 -8.24
CA PHE A 96 14.06 11.65 -8.09
C PHE A 96 14.60 11.98 -9.48
N TYR A 97 15.13 13.19 -9.67
CA TYR A 97 15.78 13.59 -10.91
C TYR A 97 17.15 14.19 -10.63
N SER A 98 18.09 14.00 -11.56
CA SER A 98 19.39 14.67 -11.60
C SER A 98 19.50 15.42 -12.93
N VAL A 99 20.09 16.61 -12.90
CA VAL A 99 20.41 17.43 -14.08
C VAL A 99 21.83 17.14 -14.54
#